data_AF-A0A7W1VA81-F1
#
_entry.id   AF-A0A7W1VA81-F1
#
_cell.length_a   1.000
_cell.length_b   1.000
_cell.length_c   1.000
_cell.angle_alpha   90.00
_cell.angle_beta   90.00
_cell.angle_gamma   90.00
#
_symmetry.space_group_name_H-M   'P 1'
#
loop_
_entity.id
_entity.type
_entity.pdbx_description
1 polymer ?
#
loop_
_entity_poly.entity_id
_entity_poly.type
_entity_poly.pdbx_seq_one_letter_code
_entity_poly.pdbx_strand_id
1 'polypeptide(L)'
;MAGYKYFWTCPNCRTTLQLKMRVTQTTRKCPQCGFVVTPEEIDRQKWYGAIASLIIVGLIWLICATPAGTITNLFYGLIQLVIGIIVIAVIAFVVYIGYKVYEDRASDAKKVEFLSSPDFQLVRDFARSELRHENGADEKLLSLLQNKGWNFTPEQMNTFVEEESKTQIAAEQSARIAEQSARIADQIRAKSPDNREAYLRAYIDVSHPHENDYLHVIADFLKVSESEYPKLKDELVNLSKKSDLNEFERRLRDRSAS
;
A
#
# COMPACT_ATOMS: atom_id res chain seq x y z
N MET A 1 1.67 32.15 -21.18
CA MET A 1 1.01 31.17 -20.29
C MET A 1 0.90 31.75 -18.88
N ALA A 2 -0.29 32.24 -18.50
CA ALA A 2 -0.56 32.74 -17.16
C ALA A 2 -0.58 31.54 -16.19
N GLY A 3 0.43 31.40 -15.35
CA GLY A 3 0.46 30.34 -14.34
C GLY A 3 -0.60 30.61 -13.27
N TYR A 4 -1.40 29.60 -12.92
CA TYR A 4 -2.37 29.68 -11.83
C TYR A 4 -1.69 30.18 -10.55
N LYS A 5 -2.31 31.18 -9.91
CA LYS A 5 -1.91 31.72 -8.61
C LYS A 5 -2.98 31.33 -7.59
N TYR A 6 -2.56 30.93 -6.40
CA TYR A 6 -3.48 30.69 -5.29
C TYR A 6 -3.00 31.44 -4.05
N PHE A 7 -3.95 31.77 -3.17
CA PHE A 7 -3.67 32.40 -1.89
C PHE A 7 -3.42 31.31 -0.85
N TRP A 8 -2.33 31.45 -0.10
CA TRP A 8 -1.97 30.59 1.02
C TRP A 8 -1.72 31.46 2.24
N THR A 9 -2.23 31.07 3.40
CA THR A 9 -2.09 31.83 4.64
C THR A 9 -1.17 31.09 5.57
N CYS A 10 -0.09 31.69 6.08
CA CYS A 10 0.80 30.97 6.98
C CYS A 10 0.07 30.53 8.25
N PRO A 11 0.10 29.24 8.66
CA PRO A 11 -0.57 28.79 9.88
C PRO A 11 0.08 29.37 11.15
N ASN A 12 1.38 29.67 11.10
CA ASN A 12 2.12 30.19 12.25
C ASN A 12 1.90 31.70 12.45
N CYS A 13 2.19 32.51 11.43
CA CYS A 13 2.15 33.98 11.53
C CYS A 13 0.96 34.64 10.83
N ARG A 14 0.02 33.85 10.30
CA ARG A 14 -1.21 34.32 9.61
C ARG A 14 -0.97 35.21 8.38
N THR A 15 0.26 35.29 7.88
CA THR A 15 0.59 36.10 6.68
C THR A 15 0.05 35.44 5.41
N THR A 16 -0.75 36.17 4.64
CA THR A 16 -1.26 35.73 3.34
C THR A 16 -0.24 35.95 2.23
N LEU A 17 0.08 34.89 1.49
CA LEU A 17 1.01 34.89 0.36
C LEU A 17 0.28 34.44 -0.92
N GLN A 18 0.67 35.03 -2.05
CA GLN A 18 0.20 34.59 -3.36
C GLN A 18 1.26 33.65 -3.98
N LEU A 19 0.99 32.35 -3.96
CA LEU A 19 1.90 31.35 -4.49
C LEU A 19 1.57 31.03 -5.95
N LYS A 20 2.60 31.03 -6.80
CA LYS A 20 2.49 30.63 -8.21
C LYS A 20 2.66 29.11 -8.31
N MET A 21 1.73 28.45 -9.00
CA MET A 21 1.70 27.01 -9.25
C MET A 21 2.76 26.58 -10.27
N ARG A 22 4.05 26.84 -9.98
CA ARG A 22 5.16 26.20 -10.71
C ARG A 22 5.81 25.17 -9.78
N VAL A 23 5.63 23.91 -10.18
CA VAL A 23 6.27 22.66 -9.73
C VAL A 23 6.40 22.51 -8.22
N THR A 24 5.48 21.72 -7.69
CA THR A 24 5.27 21.16 -6.35
C THR A 24 6.46 20.44 -5.70
N GLN A 25 7.70 20.72 -6.09
CA GLN A 25 8.89 19.98 -5.63
C GLN A 25 9.87 20.78 -4.75
N THR A 26 9.62 22.07 -4.52
CA THR A 26 10.52 22.88 -3.67
C THR A 26 9.85 23.20 -2.34
N THR A 27 10.40 22.66 -1.24
CA THR A 27 10.11 23.10 0.12
C THR A 27 10.41 24.59 0.21
N ARG A 28 9.38 25.40 0.45
CA ARG A 28 9.54 26.86 0.63
C ARG A 28 9.50 27.20 2.11
N LYS A 29 9.98 28.38 2.47
CA LYS A 29 9.80 28.92 3.82
C LYS A 29 8.94 30.17 3.77
N CYS A 30 8.09 30.35 4.77
CA CYS A 30 7.35 31.60 4.94
C CYS A 30 8.36 32.73 5.14
N PRO A 31 8.29 33.84 4.39
CA PRO A 31 9.26 34.93 4.48
C PRO A 31 9.17 35.68 5.82
N GLN A 32 8.07 35.57 6.55
CA GLN A 32 7.85 36.27 7.82
C GLN A 32 8.34 35.47 9.03
N CYS A 33 8.07 34.16 9.08
CA CYS A 33 8.34 33.35 10.27
C CYS A 33 9.23 32.11 10.01
N GLY A 34 9.70 31.93 8.78
CA GLY A 34 10.55 30.79 8.41
C GLY A 34 9.84 29.43 8.35
N PHE A 35 8.53 29.38 8.62
CA PHE A 35 7.74 28.13 8.60
C PHE A 35 7.86 27.41 7.25
N VAL A 36 8.16 26.11 7.28
CA VAL A 36 8.34 25.31 6.06
C VAL A 36 6.97 25.06 5.42
N VAL A 37 6.83 25.48 4.17
CA VAL A 37 5.65 25.28 3.33
C VAL A 37 5.87 24.03 2.49
N THR A 38 5.18 22.95 2.86
CA THR A 38 5.14 21.71 2.07
C THR A 38 3.95 21.74 1.11
N PRO A 39 4.02 20.99 -0.01
CA PRO A 39 2.87 20.81 -0.91
C PRO A 39 1.63 20.29 -0.18
N GLU A 40 1.77 19.40 0.81
CA GLU A 40 0.61 18.89 1.56
C GLU A 40 -0.11 20.01 2.31
N GLU A 41 0.63 20.92 2.96
CA GLU A 41 0.03 22.01 3.73
C GLU A 41 -0.69 23.02 2.81
N ILE A 42 -0.20 23.20 1.58
CA ILE A 42 -0.88 23.99 0.55
C ILE A 42 -2.21 23.34 0.17
N ASP A 43 -2.22 22.04 -0.09
CA ASP A 43 -3.42 21.32 -0.49
C ASP A 43 -4.43 21.22 0.67
N ARG A 44 -3.94 21.13 1.91
CA ARG A 44 -4.75 21.21 3.13
C ARG A 44 -5.58 22.50 3.20
N GLN A 45 -4.95 23.65 2.93
CA GLN A 45 -5.67 24.92 2.96
C GLN A 45 -6.68 25.08 1.82
N LYS A 46 -6.38 24.55 0.63
CA LYS A 46 -7.37 24.52 -0.46
C LYS A 46 -8.60 23.70 -0.05
N TRP A 47 -8.37 22.56 0.60
CA TRP A 47 -9.44 21.70 1.08
C TRP A 47 -10.30 22.40 2.14
N TYR A 48 -9.68 23.05 3.15
CA TYR A 48 -10.41 23.86 4.13
C TYR A 48 -11.18 25.03 3.50
N GLY A 49 -10.61 25.69 2.48
CA GLY A 49 -11.29 26.75 1.74
C GLY A 49 -12.53 26.26 0.98
N ALA A 50 -12.46 25.08 0.37
CA ALA A 50 -13.59 24.44 -0.31
C ALA A 50 -14.72 24.10 0.68
N ILE A 51 -14.39 23.55 1.85
CA ILE A 51 -15.37 23.25 2.90
C ILE A 51 -16.01 24.52 3.45
N ALA A 52 -15.21 25.54 3.76
CA ALA A 52 -15.72 26.80 4.27
C ALA A 52 -16.72 27.43 3.28
N SER A 53 -16.42 27.33 1.98
CA SER A 53 -17.33 27.79 0.92
C SER A 53 -18.65 27.01 0.91
N LEU A 54 -18.60 25.68 1.05
CA LEU A 54 -19.81 24.83 1.13
C LEU A 54 -20.65 25.13 2.38
N ILE A 55 -20.01 25.38 3.53
CA ILE A 55 -20.70 25.77 4.76
C ILE A 55 -21.41 27.11 4.58
N ILE A 56 -20.73 28.10 4.00
CA ILE A 56 -21.31 29.43 3.74
C ILE A 56 -22.52 29.31 2.81
N VAL A 57 -22.41 28.54 1.72
CA VAL A 57 -23.55 28.30 0.80
C VAL A 57 -24.71 27.62 1.51
N GLY A 58 -24.43 26.62 2.36
CA GLY A 58 -25.45 25.95 3.17
C GLY A 58 -26.15 26.89 4.16
N LEU A 59 -25.41 27.76 4.84
CA LEU A 59 -25.96 28.77 5.75
C LEU A 59 -26.80 29.82 5.03
N ILE A 60 -26.34 30.30 3.86
CA ILE A 60 -27.10 31.24 3.02
C ILE A 60 -28.42 30.59 2.59
N TRP A 61 -28.39 29.33 2.16
CA TRP A 61 -29.60 28.61 1.77
C TRP A 61 -30.57 28.47 2.94
N LEU A 62 -30.08 28.16 4.15
CA LEU A 62 -30.89 28.10 5.38
C LEU A 62 -31.58 29.43 5.70
N ILE A 63 -30.86 30.55 5.58
CA ILE A 63 -31.39 31.91 5.83
C ILE A 63 -32.41 32.31 4.75
N CYS A 64 -32.12 32.01 3.47
CA CYS A 64 -33.02 32.35 2.37
C CYS A 64 -34.27 31.46 2.33
N ALA A 65 -34.21 30.24 2.87
CA ALA A 65 -35.34 29.32 2.92
C ALA A 65 -36.38 29.66 4.01
N THR A 66 -36.10 30.59 4.92
CA THR A 66 -37.09 31.10 5.87
C THR A 66 -37.91 32.23 5.24
N PRO A 67 -39.18 32.01 4.85
CA PRO A 67 -40.03 33.09 4.35
C PRO A 67 -40.26 34.11 5.46
N ALA A 68 -39.91 35.37 5.18
CA ALA A 68 -40.18 36.50 6.04
C ALA A 68 -41.70 36.74 6.14
N GLY A 69 -42.39 36.08 7.09
CA GLY A 69 -43.81 36.36 7.31
C GLY A 69 -44.64 35.39 8.15
N THR A 70 -44.18 34.20 8.53
CA THR A 70 -45.06 33.21 9.18
C THR A 70 -44.54 32.73 10.54
N ILE A 71 -44.70 33.59 11.57
CA ILE A 71 -44.42 33.26 12.97
C ILE A 71 -45.49 32.36 13.61
N THR A 72 -46.60 32.05 12.92
CA THR A 72 -47.77 31.41 13.56
C THR A 72 -47.76 29.89 13.62
N ASN A 73 -46.82 29.18 12.97
CA ASN A 73 -46.78 27.71 13.02
C ASN A 73 -45.52 27.20 13.72
N LEU A 74 -45.64 26.99 15.04
CA LEU A 74 -44.67 26.29 15.91
C LEU A 74 -44.15 24.98 15.27
N PHE A 75 -45.01 24.27 14.55
CA PHE A 75 -44.64 23.06 13.78
C PHE A 75 -43.62 23.32 12.67
N TYR A 76 -43.74 24.43 11.95
CA TYR A 76 -42.82 24.77 10.86
C TYR A 76 -41.44 25.17 11.41
N GLY A 77 -41.41 25.89 12.54
CA GLY A 77 -40.17 26.22 13.24
C GLY A 77 -39.43 24.98 13.75
N LEU A 78 -40.16 24.00 14.31
CA LEU A 78 -39.57 22.72 14.74
C LEU A 78 -39.01 21.92 13.56
N ILE A 79 -39.73 21.85 12.44
CA ILE A 79 -39.26 21.15 11.23
C ILE A 79 -37.98 21.80 10.70
N GLN A 80 -37.93 23.13 10.60
CA GLN A 80 -36.73 23.86 10.16
C GLN A 80 -35.54 23.65 11.10
N LEU A 81 -35.77 23.60 12.42
CA LEU A 81 -34.74 23.32 13.40
C LEU A 81 -34.17 21.91 13.24
N VAL A 82 -35.03 20.90 13.04
CA VAL A 82 -34.61 19.51 12.79
C VAL A 82 -33.80 19.40 11.50
N ILE A 83 -34.27 20.04 10.41
CA ILE A 83 -33.53 20.07 9.13
C ILE A 83 -32.15 20.73 9.33
N GLY A 84 -32.08 21.85 10.05
CA GLY A 84 -30.82 22.52 10.38
C GLY A 84 -29.84 21.61 11.12
N ILE A 85 -30.31 20.88 12.13
CA ILE A 85 -29.48 19.92 12.87
C ILE A 85 -28.96 18.81 11.95
N ILE A 86 -29.82 18.25 11.08
CA ILE A 86 -29.42 17.20 10.13
C ILE A 86 -28.35 17.73 9.18
N VAL A 87 -28.53 18.93 8.62
CA VAL A 87 -27.55 19.54 7.71
C VAL A 87 -26.20 19.75 8.41
N ILE A 88 -26.20 20.26 9.64
CA ILE A 88 -24.96 20.44 10.43
C ILE A 88 -24.28 19.09 10.68
N ALA A 89 -25.04 18.05 11.05
CA ALA A 89 -24.51 16.71 11.28
C ALA A 89 -23.89 16.11 10.00
N VAL A 90 -24.53 16.27 8.85
CA VAL A 90 -24.01 15.81 7.55
C VAL A 90 -22.72 16.55 7.19
N ILE A 91 -22.68 17.87 7.37
CA ILE A 91 -21.47 18.67 7.14
C ILE A 91 -20.33 18.18 8.04
N ALA A 92 -20.59 18.02 9.34
CA ALA A 92 -19.58 17.53 10.29
C ALA A 92 -19.06 16.14 9.90
N PHE A 93 -19.94 15.25 9.44
CA PHE A 93 -19.56 13.92 8.97
C PHE A 93 -18.69 13.96 7.71
N VAL A 94 -19.03 14.80 6.72
CA VAL A 94 -18.23 14.97 5.49
C VAL A 94 -16.85 15.54 5.83
N VAL A 95 -16.78 16.53 6.72
CA VAL A 95 -15.50 17.10 7.20
C VAL A 95 -14.69 16.05 7.94
N TYR A 96 -15.33 15.23 8.78
CA TYR A 96 -14.66 14.14 9.48
C TYR A 96 -14.07 13.10 8.52
N ILE A 97 -14.86 12.61 7.54
CA ILE A 97 -14.39 11.66 6.53
C ILE A 97 -13.21 12.24 5.76
N GLY A 98 -13.32 13.47 5.28
CA GLY A 98 -12.24 14.06 4.48
C GLY A 98 -10.98 14.33 5.28
N TYR A 99 -11.10 14.69 6.57
CA TYR A 99 -9.97 14.74 7.49
C TYR A 99 -9.31 13.36 7.64
N LYS A 100 -10.11 12.31 7.83
CA LYS A 100 -9.63 10.93 7.97
C LYS A 100 -8.90 10.44 6.72
N VAL A 101 -9.46 10.67 5.53
CA VAL A 101 -8.83 10.32 4.25
C VAL A 101 -7.53 11.09 4.01
N TYR A 102 -7.47 12.36 4.44
CA TYR A 102 -6.24 13.14 4.36
C TYR A 102 -5.16 12.61 5.32
N GLU A 103 -5.52 12.28 6.55
CA GLU A 103 -4.62 11.71 7.55
C GLU A 103 -4.04 10.37 7.07
N ASP A 104 -4.89 9.50 6.51
CA ASP A 104 -4.46 8.22 5.94
C ASP A 104 -3.48 8.44 4.76
N ARG A 105 -3.76 9.39 3.85
CA ARG A 105 -2.84 9.71 2.73
C ARG A 105 -1.51 10.31 3.17
N ALA A 106 -1.52 11.17 4.19
CA ALA A 106 -0.30 11.74 4.74
C ALA A 106 0.55 10.68 5.45
N SER A 107 -0.10 9.72 6.11
CA SER A 107 0.55 8.53 6.66
C SER A 107 1.17 7.66 5.56
N ASP A 108 0.46 7.44 4.45
CA ASP A 108 0.96 6.67 3.31
C ASP A 108 2.18 7.33 2.64
N ALA A 109 2.17 8.65 2.48
CA ALA A 109 3.30 9.39 1.91
C ALA A 109 4.57 9.23 2.78
N LYS A 110 4.43 9.35 4.10
CA LYS A 110 5.53 9.10 5.04
C LYS A 110 5.96 7.64 5.06
N LYS A 111 5.02 6.69 4.92
CA LYS A 111 5.33 5.26 4.80
C LYS A 111 6.20 5.01 3.57
N VAL A 112 5.86 5.59 2.42
CA VAL A 112 6.65 5.45 1.17
C VAL A 112 8.02 6.11 1.29
N GLU A 113 8.09 7.31 1.88
CA GLU A 113 9.36 7.99 2.16
C GLU A 113 10.25 7.15 3.07
N PHE A 114 9.68 6.57 4.12
CA PHE A 114 10.42 5.70 5.03
C PHE A 114 10.92 4.43 4.34
N LEU A 115 10.06 3.72 3.60
CA LEU A 115 10.43 2.48 2.88
C LEU A 115 11.58 2.69 1.88
N SER A 116 11.71 3.90 1.34
CA SER A 116 12.80 4.29 0.43
C SER A 116 14.02 4.89 1.15
N SER A 117 13.92 5.15 2.45
CA SER A 117 15.01 5.72 3.25
C SER A 117 16.07 4.67 3.60
N PRO A 118 17.34 5.08 3.81
CA PRO A 118 18.37 4.18 4.32
C PRO A 118 18.07 3.69 5.74
N ASP A 119 17.21 4.39 6.50
CA ASP A 119 16.85 4.00 7.86
C ASP A 119 15.94 2.77 7.89
N PHE A 120 15.20 2.50 6.81
CA PHE A 120 14.44 1.26 6.69
C PHE A 120 15.35 0.03 6.65
N GLN A 121 16.63 0.17 6.30
CA GLN A 121 17.60 -0.92 6.42
C GLN A 121 17.73 -1.40 7.88
N LEU A 122 17.59 -0.51 8.87
CA LEU A 122 17.59 -0.90 10.28
C LEU A 122 16.40 -1.81 10.63
N VAL A 123 15.22 -1.53 10.04
CA VAL A 123 14.04 -2.38 10.22
C VAL A 123 14.25 -3.74 9.56
N ARG A 124 14.87 -3.79 8.39
CA ARG A 124 15.20 -5.06 7.72
C ARG A 124 16.21 -5.88 8.52
N ASP A 125 17.28 -5.24 8.98
CA ASP A 125 18.32 -5.89 9.78
C ASP A 125 17.73 -6.38 11.12
N PHE A 126 16.86 -5.59 11.74
CA PHE A 126 16.12 -5.97 12.94
C PHE A 126 15.20 -7.16 12.70
N ALA A 127 14.38 -7.11 11.63
CA ALA A 127 13.45 -8.19 11.27
C ALA A 127 14.17 -9.52 11.01
N ARG A 128 15.42 -9.46 10.52
CA ARG A 128 16.31 -10.61 10.28
C ARG A 128 17.05 -11.09 11.53
N SER A 129 17.18 -10.24 12.53
CA SER A 129 17.99 -10.53 13.72
C SER A 129 17.22 -11.37 14.74
N GLU A 130 17.95 -12.22 15.47
CA GLU A 130 17.40 -12.93 16.63
C GLU A 130 16.97 -11.97 17.75
N LEU A 131 17.50 -10.73 17.74
CA LEU A 131 17.17 -9.68 18.70
C LEU A 131 15.68 -9.33 18.71
N ARG A 132 14.95 -9.62 17.63
CA ARG A 132 13.48 -9.43 17.58
C ARG A 132 12.76 -10.18 18.71
N HIS A 133 13.29 -11.31 19.15
CA HIS A 133 12.69 -12.12 20.21
C HIS A 133 13.06 -11.66 21.63
N GLU A 134 13.91 -10.64 21.76
CA GLU A 134 14.23 -10.06 23.06
C GLU A 134 13.08 -9.19 23.57
N ASN A 135 12.80 -9.29 24.87
CA ASN A 135 11.78 -8.45 25.51
C ASN A 135 12.16 -6.96 25.38
N GLY A 136 11.24 -6.17 24.81
CA GLY A 136 11.41 -4.72 24.64
C GLY A 136 12.31 -4.33 23.45
N ALA A 137 12.65 -5.27 22.57
CA ALA A 137 13.42 -4.98 21.36
C ALA A 137 12.69 -4.00 20.42
N ASP A 138 11.38 -4.16 20.28
CA ASP A 138 10.54 -3.28 19.46
C ASP A 138 10.52 -1.84 19.99
N GLU A 139 10.47 -1.65 21.32
CA GLU A 139 10.53 -0.34 21.95
C GLU A 139 11.89 0.35 21.72
N LYS A 140 12.98 -0.43 21.78
CA LYS A 140 14.33 0.07 21.46
C LYS A 140 14.42 0.50 20.00
N LEU A 141 13.94 -0.32 19.05
CA LEU A 141 13.90 0.05 17.63
C LEU A 141 13.06 1.31 17.40
N LEU A 142 11.89 1.40 18.02
CA LEU A 142 11.01 2.57 17.96
C LEU A 142 11.73 3.83 18.44
N SER A 143 12.42 3.75 19.58
CA SER A 143 13.18 4.87 20.14
C SER A 143 14.33 5.32 19.22
N LEU A 144 15.02 4.38 18.57
CA LEU A 144 16.08 4.69 17.61
C LEU A 144 15.55 5.41 16.38
N LEU A 145 14.41 4.97 15.86
CA LEU A 145 13.76 5.59 14.70
C LEU A 145 13.18 6.96 15.05
N GLN A 146 12.62 7.14 16.24
CA GLN A 146 12.17 8.45 16.74
C GLN A 146 13.33 9.44 16.85
N ASN A 147 14.50 9.00 17.35
CA ASN A 147 15.71 9.83 17.39
C ASN A 147 16.19 10.26 15.99
N LYS A 148 15.83 9.52 14.94
CA LYS A 148 16.10 9.85 13.54
C LYS A 148 14.99 10.69 12.88
N GLY A 149 13.95 11.06 13.62
CA GLY A 149 12.83 11.87 13.13
C GLY A 149 11.63 11.07 12.64
N TRP A 150 11.66 9.74 12.77
CA TRP A 150 10.56 8.86 12.40
C TRP A 150 9.63 8.59 13.57
N ASN A 151 8.48 9.26 13.57
CA ASN A 151 7.46 9.10 14.62
C ASN A 151 6.40 8.08 14.21
N PHE A 152 6.73 6.80 14.35
CA PHE A 152 5.78 5.70 14.14
C PHE A 152 5.10 5.29 15.44
N THR A 153 3.88 4.77 15.34
CA THR A 153 3.23 4.05 16.44
C THR A 153 3.78 2.62 16.54
N PRO A 154 3.66 1.95 17.71
CA PRO A 154 4.03 0.55 17.84
C PRO A 154 3.34 -0.37 16.81
N GLU A 155 2.07 -0.12 16.50
CA GLU A 155 1.31 -0.91 15.52
C GLU A 155 1.86 -0.75 14.10
N GLN A 156 2.23 0.48 13.73
CA GLN A 156 2.86 0.75 12.44
C GLN A 156 4.22 0.04 12.34
N MET A 157 5.00 0.04 13.43
CA MET A 157 6.29 -0.65 13.49
C MET A 157 6.13 -2.16 13.31
N ASN A 158 5.21 -2.78 14.06
CA ASN A 158 4.92 -4.20 13.94
C ASN A 158 4.49 -4.59 12.53
N THR A 159 3.71 -3.75 11.87
CA THR A 159 3.31 -3.96 10.47
C THR A 159 4.54 -4.02 9.56
N PHE A 160 5.49 -3.09 9.69
CA PHE A 160 6.72 -3.10 8.89
C PHE A 160 7.57 -4.36 9.14
N VAL A 161 7.74 -4.73 10.40
CA VAL A 161 8.55 -5.90 10.79
C VAL A 161 7.89 -7.20 10.30
N GLU A 162 6.57 -7.33 10.40
CA GLU A 162 5.84 -8.49 9.90
C GLU A 162 5.85 -8.59 8.37
N GLU A 163 5.64 -7.47 7.66
CA GLU A 163 5.72 -7.41 6.20
C GLU A 163 7.12 -7.86 5.72
N GLU A 164 8.19 -7.31 6.31
CA GLU A 164 9.56 -7.68 5.96
C GLU A 164 9.88 -9.15 6.33
N SER A 165 9.41 -9.64 7.49
CA SER A 165 9.57 -11.03 7.89
C SER A 165 8.91 -12.00 6.89
N LYS A 166 7.72 -11.66 6.38
CA LYS A 166 7.05 -12.45 5.31
C LYS A 166 7.83 -12.40 4.00
N THR A 167 8.31 -11.22 3.60
CA THR A 167 9.13 -11.07 2.40
C THR A 167 10.43 -11.87 2.50
N GLN A 168 11.05 -11.91 3.67
CA GLN A 168 12.24 -12.72 3.91
C GLN A 168 11.94 -14.21 3.80
N ILE A 169 10.88 -14.71 4.43
CA ILE A 169 10.48 -16.12 4.33
C ILE A 169 10.27 -16.51 2.85
N ALA A 170 9.59 -15.67 2.07
CA ALA A 170 9.39 -15.90 0.65
C ALA A 170 10.71 -15.87 -0.15
N ALA A 171 11.61 -14.94 0.18
CA ALA A 171 12.93 -14.86 -0.45
C ALA A 171 13.79 -16.10 -0.13
N GLU A 172 13.79 -16.57 1.12
CA GLU A 172 14.51 -17.78 1.54
C GLU A 172 13.92 -19.04 0.90
N GLN A 173 12.59 -19.14 0.84
CA GLN A 173 11.91 -20.23 0.15
C GLN A 173 12.28 -20.25 -1.33
N SER A 174 12.20 -19.10 -2.02
CA SER A 174 12.58 -19.02 -3.44
C SER A 174 14.06 -19.34 -3.68
N ALA A 175 14.96 -18.94 -2.77
CA ALA A 175 16.38 -19.30 -2.85
C ALA A 175 16.62 -20.81 -2.67
N ARG A 176 15.93 -21.46 -1.72
CA ARG A 176 16.00 -22.92 -1.54
C ARG A 176 15.46 -23.68 -2.75
N ILE A 177 14.34 -23.23 -3.32
CA ILE A 177 13.77 -23.77 -4.55
C ILE A 177 14.78 -23.64 -5.69
N ALA A 178 15.42 -22.47 -5.85
CA ALA A 178 16.43 -22.26 -6.88
C ALA A 178 17.66 -23.17 -6.70
N GLU A 179 18.15 -23.34 -5.47
CA GLU A 179 19.27 -24.23 -5.18
C GLU A 179 18.93 -25.70 -5.47
N GLN A 180 17.77 -26.17 -5.00
CA GLN A 180 17.30 -27.52 -5.27
C GLN A 180 17.12 -27.74 -6.78
N SER A 181 16.57 -26.76 -7.48
CA SER A 181 16.41 -26.77 -8.93
C SER A 181 17.75 -26.93 -9.66
N ALA A 182 18.78 -26.18 -9.24
CA ALA A 182 20.11 -26.31 -9.81
C ALA A 182 20.70 -27.71 -9.59
N ARG A 183 20.55 -28.26 -8.38
CA ARG A 183 20.99 -29.63 -8.06
C ARG A 183 20.30 -30.68 -8.93
N ILE A 184 18.99 -30.54 -9.16
CA ILE A 184 18.23 -31.45 -10.03
C ILE A 184 18.73 -31.35 -11.47
N ALA A 185 18.94 -30.14 -11.98
CA ALA A 185 19.48 -29.93 -13.33
C ALA A 185 20.85 -30.60 -13.51
N ASP A 186 21.74 -30.48 -12.53
CA ASP A 186 23.06 -31.13 -12.57
C ASP A 186 22.95 -32.67 -12.49
N GLN A 187 22.02 -33.20 -11.68
CA GLN A 187 21.74 -34.64 -11.65
C GLN A 187 21.25 -35.16 -13.01
N ILE A 188 20.39 -34.41 -13.70
CA ILE A 188 19.91 -34.75 -15.05
C ILE A 188 21.07 -34.73 -16.05
N ARG A 189 21.90 -33.67 -16.04
CA ARG A 189 23.07 -33.56 -16.94
C ARG A 189 24.06 -34.70 -16.73
N ALA A 190 24.23 -35.17 -15.50
CA ALA A 190 25.11 -36.28 -15.16
C ALA A 190 24.62 -37.65 -15.65
N LYS A 191 23.34 -37.79 -16.06
CA LYS A 191 22.84 -39.02 -16.68
C LYS A 191 23.26 -39.13 -18.14
N SER A 192 23.47 -40.36 -18.61
CA SER A 192 23.71 -40.64 -20.04
C SER A 192 22.49 -40.25 -20.88
N PRO A 193 22.67 -39.84 -22.15
CA PRO A 193 21.57 -39.39 -23.02
C PRO A 193 20.38 -40.35 -23.07
N ASP A 194 20.65 -41.66 -23.14
CA ASP A 194 19.63 -42.71 -23.23
C ASP A 194 18.80 -42.88 -21.95
N ASN A 195 19.31 -42.44 -20.80
CA ASN A 195 18.65 -42.54 -19.49
C ASN A 195 18.05 -41.21 -19.01
N ARG A 196 18.35 -40.09 -19.68
CA ARG A 196 17.83 -38.77 -19.31
C ARG A 196 16.32 -38.69 -19.44
N GLU A 197 15.74 -39.25 -20.50
CA GLU A 197 14.29 -39.21 -20.72
C GLU A 197 13.52 -40.00 -19.65
N ALA A 198 13.99 -41.22 -19.33
CA ALA A 198 13.38 -42.07 -18.31
C ALA A 198 13.49 -41.43 -16.91
N TYR A 199 14.63 -40.80 -16.60
CA TYR A 199 14.82 -40.07 -15.36
C TYR A 199 13.92 -38.83 -15.25
N LEU A 200 13.80 -38.05 -16.33
CA LEU A 200 12.89 -36.89 -16.38
C LEU A 200 11.43 -37.30 -16.16
N ARG A 201 10.96 -38.37 -16.81
CA ARG A 201 9.59 -38.89 -16.59
C ARG A 201 9.38 -39.37 -15.16
N ALA A 202 10.30 -40.15 -14.62
CA ALA A 202 10.23 -40.61 -13.23
C ALA A 202 10.23 -39.45 -12.24
N TYR A 203 10.98 -38.38 -12.52
CA TYR A 203 10.99 -37.17 -11.69
C TYR A 203 9.65 -36.43 -11.75
N ILE A 204 9.10 -36.22 -12.95
CA ILE A 204 7.78 -35.60 -13.16
C ILE A 204 6.67 -36.38 -12.43
N ASP A 205 6.69 -37.71 -12.52
CA ASP A 205 5.70 -38.59 -11.87
C ASP A 205 5.77 -38.51 -10.34
N VAL A 206 6.97 -38.36 -9.76
CA VAL A 206 7.19 -38.29 -8.30
C VAL A 206 6.89 -36.90 -7.74
N SER A 207 7.19 -35.83 -8.48
CA SER A 207 6.93 -34.44 -8.06
C SER A 207 5.44 -34.06 -8.04
N HIS A 208 4.55 -34.96 -8.45
CA HIS A 208 3.20 -34.63 -8.89
C HIS A 208 2.04 -34.53 -7.88
N PRO A 209 2.24 -34.38 -6.56
CA PRO A 209 1.16 -33.81 -5.76
C PRO A 209 1.48 -32.50 -5.04
N HIS A 210 2.73 -32.07 -4.90
CA HIS A 210 3.04 -31.01 -3.91
C HIS A 210 3.87 -29.81 -4.35
N GLU A 211 4.53 -29.80 -5.51
CA GLU A 211 5.40 -28.67 -5.85
C GLU A 211 5.29 -28.26 -7.33
N ASN A 212 4.30 -27.42 -7.64
CA ASN A 212 4.21 -26.69 -8.92
C ASN A 212 5.46 -25.84 -9.20
N ASP A 213 6.21 -25.52 -8.15
CA ASP A 213 7.37 -24.63 -8.19
C ASP A 213 8.56 -25.19 -8.97
N TYR A 214 8.62 -26.48 -9.34
CA TYR A 214 9.76 -27.03 -10.09
C TYR A 214 9.47 -27.31 -11.57
N LEU A 215 8.20 -27.24 -12.00
CA LEU A 215 7.82 -27.52 -13.38
C LEU A 215 8.45 -26.53 -14.38
N HIS A 216 8.67 -25.28 -13.96
CA HIS A 216 9.31 -24.26 -14.79
C HIS A 216 10.79 -24.58 -15.08
N VAL A 217 11.50 -25.20 -14.15
CA VAL A 217 12.92 -25.61 -14.31
C VAL A 217 13.03 -26.76 -15.30
N ILE A 218 12.14 -27.74 -15.21
CA ILE A 218 12.08 -28.85 -16.17
C ILE A 218 11.73 -28.30 -17.56
N ALA A 219 10.78 -27.36 -17.64
CA ALA A 219 10.42 -26.70 -18.89
C ALA A 219 11.59 -25.90 -19.49
N ASP A 220 12.35 -25.16 -18.70
CA ASP A 220 13.54 -24.42 -19.18
C ASP A 220 14.68 -25.36 -19.59
N PHE A 221 14.89 -26.47 -18.88
CA PHE A 221 15.82 -27.51 -19.30
C PHE A 221 15.44 -28.11 -20.65
N LEU A 222 14.15 -28.36 -20.88
CA LEU A 222 13.62 -28.89 -22.14
C LEU A 222 13.58 -27.86 -23.28
N LYS A 223 13.47 -26.56 -22.97
CA LYS A 223 13.66 -25.49 -23.97
C LYS A 223 15.08 -25.48 -24.54
N VAL A 224 16.09 -25.77 -23.71
CA VAL A 224 17.49 -25.87 -24.15
C VAL A 224 17.72 -27.13 -25.02
N SER A 225 16.94 -28.19 -24.82
CA SER A 225 17.00 -29.45 -25.59
C SER A 225 15.81 -29.64 -26.54
N GLU A 226 15.31 -28.54 -27.13
CA GLU A 226 14.05 -28.49 -27.89
C GLU A 226 13.99 -29.49 -29.08
N SER A 227 15.15 -29.90 -29.61
CA SER A 227 15.26 -30.89 -30.67
C SER A 227 15.27 -32.35 -30.20
N GLU A 228 15.58 -32.61 -28.92
CA GLU A 228 15.82 -33.96 -28.40
C GLU A 228 14.59 -34.60 -27.76
N TYR A 229 13.65 -33.82 -27.17
CA TYR A 229 12.54 -34.37 -26.39
C TYR A 229 11.16 -33.70 -26.62
N PRO A 230 10.62 -33.69 -27.86
CA PRO A 230 9.38 -32.99 -28.20
C PRO A 230 8.14 -33.52 -27.45
N LYS A 231 8.06 -34.84 -27.17
CA LYS A 231 6.92 -35.45 -26.49
C LYS A 231 6.82 -35.07 -25.00
N LEU A 232 7.96 -34.90 -24.31
CA LEU A 232 7.98 -34.46 -22.91
C LEU A 232 7.51 -33.01 -22.76
N LYS A 233 7.81 -32.15 -23.75
CA LYS A 233 7.37 -30.75 -23.75
C LYS A 233 5.85 -30.64 -23.74
N ASP A 234 5.18 -31.39 -24.61
CA ASP A 234 3.71 -31.40 -24.68
C ASP A 234 3.09 -31.93 -23.37
N GLU A 235 3.71 -32.95 -22.76
CA GLU A 235 3.29 -33.50 -21.48
C GLU A 235 3.44 -32.47 -20.34
N LEU A 236 4.58 -31.77 -20.26
CA LEU A 236 4.79 -30.69 -19.28
C LEU A 236 3.86 -29.49 -19.46
N VAL A 237 3.57 -29.08 -20.70
CA VAL A 237 2.60 -28.00 -20.96
C VAL A 237 1.20 -28.42 -20.51
N ASN A 238 0.82 -29.68 -20.72
CA ASN A 238 -0.47 -30.20 -20.26
C ASN A 238 -0.53 -30.33 -18.74
N LEU A 239 0.57 -30.70 -18.09
CA LEU A 239 0.67 -30.83 -16.64
C LEU A 239 0.66 -29.46 -15.94
N SER A 240 1.40 -28.48 -16.46
CA SER A 240 1.36 -27.09 -15.98
C SER A 240 -0.06 -26.51 -16.06
N LYS A 241 -0.76 -26.70 -17.18
CA LYS A 241 -2.16 -26.25 -17.32
C LYS A 241 -3.11 -26.91 -16.31
N LYS A 242 -2.93 -28.20 -16.01
CA LYS A 242 -3.72 -28.91 -14.98
C LYS A 242 -3.40 -28.41 -13.57
N SER A 243 -2.11 -28.14 -13.30
CA SER A 243 -1.62 -27.53 -12.06
C SER A 243 -2.31 -26.19 -11.78
N ASP A 244 -2.33 -25.31 -12.77
CA ASP A 244 -2.91 -23.96 -12.65
C ASP A 244 -4.42 -24.03 -12.43
N LEU A 245 -5.09 -25.00 -13.07
CA LEU A 245 -6.51 -25.28 -12.87
C LEU A 245 -6.80 -25.78 -11.46
N ASN A 246 -6.00 -26.70 -10.94
CA ASN A 246 -6.16 -27.24 -9.59
C ASN A 246 -5.92 -26.17 -8.51
N GLU A 247 -4.93 -25.30 -8.70
CA GLU A 247 -4.68 -24.18 -7.78
C GLU A 247 -5.80 -23.13 -7.85
N PHE A 248 -6.31 -22.83 -9.04
CA PHE A 248 -7.47 -21.96 -9.22
C PHE A 248 -8.74 -22.50 -8.55
N GLU A 249 -9.04 -23.80 -8.72
CA GLU A 249 -10.15 -24.48 -8.04
C GLU A 249 -10.01 -24.48 -6.53
N ARG A 250 -8.79 -24.63 -6.01
CA ARG A 250 -8.51 -24.56 -4.58
C ARG A 250 -8.76 -23.15 -4.03
N ARG A 251 -8.28 -22.10 -4.72
CA ARG A 251 -8.55 -20.70 -4.34
C ARG A 251 -10.03 -20.35 -4.39
N LEU A 252 -10.79 -20.93 -5.33
CA LEU A 252 -12.25 -20.79 -5.37
C LEU A 252 -12.92 -21.46 -4.16
N ARG A 253 -12.47 -22.65 -3.77
CA ARG A 253 -12.97 -23.36 -2.58
C ARG A 253 -12.70 -22.58 -1.29
N ASP A 254 -11.48 -22.08 -1.13
CA ASP A 254 -11.08 -21.31 0.06
C ASP A 254 -11.87 -19.98 0.17
N ARG A 255 -12.18 -19.32 -0.96
CA ARG A 255 -13.07 -18.13 -0.99
C ARG A 255 -14.54 -18.45 -0.74
N SER A 256 -15.00 -19.66 -1.04
CA SER A 256 -16.38 -20.08 -0.79
C SER A 256 -16.61 -20.53 0.66
N ALA A 257 -15.54 -20.76 1.42
CA ALA A 257 -15.58 -21.18 2.82
C ALA A 257 -15.41 -20.03 3.83
N SER A 258 -15.12 -18.81 3.35
CA SER A 258 -15.06 -17.56 4.12
C SER A 258 -16.31 -16.72 3.90
#